data_AF-A0A537R4C1-F1
#
_entry.id   AF-A0A537R4C1-F1
#
_cell.length_a   1.000
_cell.length_b   1.000
_cell.length_c   1.000
_cell.angle_alpha   90.00
_cell.angle_beta   90.00
_cell.angle_gamma   90.00
#
_symmetry.space_group_name_H-M   'P 1'
#
loop_
_entity.id
_entity.type
_entity.pdbx_description
1 polymer ?
#
loop_
_entity_poly.entity_id
_entity_poly.type
_entity_poly.pdbx_seq_one_letter_code
_entity_poly.pdbx_strand_id
1 'polypeptide(L)'
;MAEFCRRCGAEIATANLMDIDPGVDRAHFALVLPHGQRRQLSPTAWRLLTALYHRHGRVVPSSELARAARIPSYALTAEIRRLRYGLFGSRFQLVTHPRHGYELVVREDQSR
;
A
#
# COMPACT_ATOMS: atom_id res chain seq x y z
N MET A 1 13.60 -9.67 -16.72
CA MET A 1 13.24 -8.24 -16.64
C MET A 1 11.84 -8.17 -16.08
N ALA A 2 11.60 -7.41 -15.01
CA ALA A 2 10.25 -7.21 -14.50
C ALA A 2 9.49 -6.24 -15.41
N GLU A 3 8.25 -6.59 -15.78
CA GLU A 3 7.38 -5.72 -16.55
C GLU A 3 6.52 -4.86 -15.61
N PHE A 4 6.25 -3.61 -16.00
CA PHE A 4 5.51 -2.66 -15.18
C PHE A 4 4.24 -2.17 -15.87
N CYS A 5 3.16 -2.05 -15.09
CA CYS A 5 1.89 -1.52 -15.54
C CYS A 5 1.99 -0.01 -15.81
N ARG A 6 1.71 0.42 -17.05
CA ARG A 6 1.75 1.84 -17.43
C ARG A 6 0.73 2.72 -16.69
N ARG A 7 -0.37 2.14 -16.20
CA ARG A 7 -1.45 2.86 -15.51
C ARG A 7 -1.09 3.22 -14.07
N CYS A 8 -0.54 2.27 -13.31
CA CYS A 8 -0.31 2.43 -11.87
C CYS A 8 1.17 2.37 -11.45
N GLY A 9 2.07 1.99 -12.36
CA GLY A 9 3.51 1.87 -12.08
C GLY A 9 3.90 0.65 -11.25
N ALA A 10 2.96 -0.24 -10.92
CA ALA A 10 3.22 -1.51 -10.24
C ALA A 10 3.89 -2.50 -11.19
N GLU A 11 4.70 -3.42 -10.66
CA GLU A 11 5.09 -4.63 -11.40
C GLU A 11 3.85 -5.43 -11.79
N ILE A 12 3.82 -6.02 -13.00
CA ILE A 12 2.63 -6.73 -13.52
C ILE A 12 2.17 -7.84 -12.57
N ALA A 13 3.08 -8.60 -11.97
CA ALA A 13 2.73 -9.64 -10.99
C ALA A 13 1.98 -9.04 -9.78
N THR A 14 2.45 -7.91 -9.26
CA THR A 14 1.78 -7.17 -8.18
C THR A 14 0.44 -6.60 -8.64
N ALA A 15 0.36 -6.07 -9.85
CA ALA A 15 -0.90 -5.56 -10.41
C ALA A 15 -1.96 -6.66 -10.49
N ASN A 16 -1.59 -7.87 -10.93
CA ASN A 16 -2.47 -9.02 -11.01
C ASN A 16 -2.96 -9.45 -9.61
N LEU A 17 -2.07 -9.46 -8.60
CA LEU A 17 -2.45 -9.75 -7.22
C LEU A 17 -3.43 -8.71 -6.67
N MET A 18 -3.20 -7.43 -6.96
CA MET A 18 -4.10 -6.34 -6.55
C MET A 18 -5.45 -6.40 -7.28
N ASP A 19 -5.52 -6.94 -8.50
CA ASP A 19 -6.78 -7.08 -9.25
C ASP A 19 -7.69 -8.17 -8.70
N ILE A 20 -7.11 -9.19 -8.05
CA ILE A 20 -7.89 -10.28 -7.43
C ILE A 20 -8.16 -10.05 -5.94
N ASP A 21 -7.55 -9.03 -5.32
CA ASP A 21 -7.75 -8.73 -3.89
C ASP A 21 -9.05 -7.94 -3.68
N PRO A 22 -10.04 -8.47 -2.94
CA PRO A 22 -11.31 -7.78 -2.72
C PRO A 22 -11.18 -6.48 -1.92
N GLY A 23 -10.04 -6.24 -1.25
CA GLY A 23 -9.77 -5.00 -0.52
C GLY A 23 -9.22 -3.85 -1.38
N VAL A 24 -8.99 -4.08 -2.68
CA VAL A 24 -8.32 -3.13 -3.57
C VAL A 24 -9.13 -2.90 -4.83
N ASP A 25 -9.38 -1.64 -5.16
CA ASP A 25 -9.91 -1.21 -6.45
C ASP A 25 -8.80 -0.45 -7.19
N ARG A 26 -7.97 -1.20 -7.92
CA ARG A 26 -6.83 -0.66 -8.67
C ARG A 26 -7.25 0.26 -9.80
N ALA A 27 -8.43 0.05 -10.38
CA ALA A 27 -8.93 0.91 -11.46
C ALA A 27 -9.16 2.35 -10.95
N HIS A 28 -9.62 2.48 -9.71
CA HIS A 28 -9.94 3.78 -9.12
C HIS A 28 -8.90 4.27 -8.10
N PHE A 29 -7.75 3.59 -7.99
CA PHE A 29 -6.72 3.88 -7.00
C PHE A 29 -7.28 3.94 -5.56
N ALA A 30 -8.18 3.00 -5.26
CA ALA A 30 -8.98 3.02 -4.05
C ALA A 30 -8.84 1.72 -3.24
N LEU A 31 -9.11 1.83 -1.95
CA LEU A 31 -9.35 0.70 -1.06
C LEU A 31 -10.85 0.40 -1.04
N VAL A 32 -11.19 -0.88 -0.96
CA VAL A 32 -12.54 -1.34 -0.70
C VAL A 32 -12.65 -1.63 0.80
N LEU A 33 -13.53 -0.90 1.46
CA LEU A 33 -13.85 -1.04 2.87
C LEU A 33 -14.95 -2.10 3.05
N PRO A 34 -15.18 -2.59 4.29
CA PRO A 34 -16.36 -3.38 4.60
C PRO A 34 -17.64 -2.73 4.06
N HIS A 35 -18.59 -3.56 3.63
CA HIS A 35 -19.85 -3.14 2.98
C HIS A 35 -19.69 -2.47 1.60
N GLY A 36 -18.52 -2.59 0.97
CA GLY A 36 -18.31 -2.20 -0.44
C GLY A 36 -18.06 -0.70 -0.65
N GLN A 37 -17.92 0.09 0.42
CA GLN A 37 -17.56 1.50 0.30
C GLN A 37 -16.13 1.64 -0.25
N ARG A 38 -15.92 2.56 -1.17
CA ARG A 38 -14.59 2.85 -1.74
C ARG A 38 -13.96 4.06 -1.08
N ARG A 39 -12.68 3.97 -0.77
CA ARG A 39 -11.86 5.09 -0.33
C ARG A 39 -10.71 5.31 -1.28
N GLN A 40 -10.77 6.43 -2.02
CA GLN A 40 -9.69 6.81 -2.92
C GLN A 40 -8.46 7.26 -2.13
N LEU A 41 -7.29 6.81 -2.56
CA LEU A 41 -6.01 7.25 -2.01
C LEU A 41 -5.42 8.39 -2.87
N SER A 42 -4.62 9.25 -2.25
CA SER A 42 -3.81 10.20 -3.01
C SER A 42 -2.80 9.44 -3.88
N PRO A 43 -2.30 10.03 -4.97
CA PRO A 43 -1.30 9.37 -5.82
C PRO A 43 -0.06 8.89 -5.05
N THR A 44 0.40 9.67 -4.07
CA THR A 44 1.53 9.30 -3.20
C THR A 44 1.19 8.12 -2.29
N ALA A 45 0.03 8.16 -1.63
CA ALA A 45 -0.42 7.08 -0.76
C ALA A 45 -0.64 5.78 -1.55
N TRP A 46 -1.16 5.88 -2.77
CA TRP A 46 -1.30 4.73 -3.67
C TRP A 46 0.05 4.11 -4.04
N ARG A 47 1.06 4.92 -4.37
CA ARG A 47 2.41 4.41 -4.67
C ARG A 47 3.05 3.75 -3.45
N LEU A 48 2.89 4.32 -2.25
CA LEU A 48 3.36 3.72 -1.01
C LEU A 48 2.67 2.37 -0.76
N LEU A 49 1.34 2.32 -0.89
CA LEU A 49 0.58 1.08 -0.78
C LEU A 49 1.10 0.03 -1.77
N THR A 50 1.23 0.39 -3.05
CA THR A 50 1.71 -0.51 -4.12
C THR A 50 3.11 -1.06 -3.81
N ALA A 51 4.03 -0.21 -3.35
CA ALA A 51 5.40 -0.61 -3.01
C ALA A 51 5.42 -1.60 -1.83
N LEU A 52 4.57 -1.37 -0.82
CA LEU A 52 4.45 -2.29 0.31
C LEU A 52 3.72 -3.58 -0.09
N TYR A 53 2.71 -3.50 -0.93
CA TYR A 53 1.93 -4.62 -1.42
C TYR A 53 2.80 -5.58 -2.26
N HIS A 54 3.72 -5.03 -3.08
CA HIS A 54 4.70 -5.83 -3.80
C HIS A 54 5.54 -6.73 -2.87
N ARG A 55 5.80 -6.28 -1.64
CA ARG A 55 6.52 -7.03 -0.61
C ARG A 55 5.61 -7.43 0.55
N HIS A 56 4.36 -7.79 0.27
CA HIS A 56 3.38 -8.14 1.29
C HIS A 56 3.93 -9.15 2.33
N GLY A 57 3.75 -8.87 3.61
CA GLY A 57 4.29 -9.68 4.71
C GLY A 57 5.82 -9.61 4.88
N ARG A 58 6.48 -8.58 4.30
CA ARG A 58 7.91 -8.32 4.48
C ARG A 58 8.16 -6.86 4.80
N VAL A 59 9.21 -6.62 5.58
CA VAL A 59 9.67 -5.26 5.91
C VAL A 59 10.30 -4.61 4.68
N VAL A 60 9.81 -3.42 4.32
CA VAL A 60 10.36 -2.55 3.27
C VAL A 60 11.16 -1.42 3.93
N PRO A 61 12.45 -1.26 3.60
CA PRO A 61 13.27 -0.17 4.12
C PRO A 61 12.71 1.21 3.79
N SER A 62 12.85 2.16 4.72
CA SER A 62 12.36 3.54 4.56
C SER A 62 12.92 4.24 3.32
N SER A 63 14.20 4.04 3.01
CA SER A 63 14.86 4.63 1.83
C SER A 63 14.28 4.08 0.52
N GLU A 64 14.04 2.77 0.47
CA GLU A 64 13.41 2.10 -0.68
C GLU A 64 11.98 2.60 -0.87
N LEU A 65 11.23 2.74 0.22
CA LEU A 65 9.84 3.17 0.20
C LEU A 65 9.70 4.63 -0.25
N ALA A 66 10.56 5.54 0.23
CA ALA A 66 10.60 6.93 -0.22
C ALA A 66 10.92 7.03 -1.72
N ARG A 67 11.89 6.23 -2.20
CA ARG A 67 12.27 6.14 -3.61
C ARG A 67 11.10 5.63 -4.47
N ALA A 68 10.43 4.56 -4.04
CA ALA A 68 9.30 3.98 -4.77
C ALA A 68 8.11 4.96 -4.86
N ALA A 69 7.85 5.71 -3.80
CA ALA A 69 6.80 6.73 -3.77
C ALA A 69 7.18 8.05 -4.47
N ARG A 70 8.45 8.21 -4.86
CA ARG A 70 9.02 9.42 -5.47
C ARG A 70 8.84 10.65 -4.57
N ILE A 71 9.12 10.48 -3.28
CA ILE A 71 9.10 11.55 -2.28
C ILE A 71 10.47 11.68 -1.62
N PRO A 72 10.83 12.85 -1.10
CA PRO A 72 12.05 12.99 -0.32
C PRO A 72 11.93 12.23 1.00
N SER A 73 13.04 11.67 1.48
CA SER A 73 13.06 10.82 2.68
C SER A 73 12.53 11.52 3.94
N TYR A 74 12.74 12.84 4.07
CA TYR A 74 12.22 13.60 5.20
C TYR A 74 10.69 13.67 5.24
N ALA A 75 10.01 13.51 4.09
CA ALA A 75 8.54 13.54 4.01
C ALA A 75 7.90 12.19 4.30
N LEU A 76 8.68 11.10 4.34
CA LEU A 76 8.16 9.74 4.46
C LEU A 76 7.28 9.56 5.69
N THR A 77 7.71 10.04 6.86
CA THR A 77 6.95 9.89 8.10
C THR A 77 5.56 10.53 8.01
N ALA A 78 5.45 11.70 7.37
CA ALA A 78 4.17 12.39 7.17
C ALA A 78 3.27 11.61 6.19
N GLU A 79 3.82 11.13 5.09
CA GLU A 79 3.08 10.34 4.11
C GLU A 79 2.65 8.97 4.64
N ILE A 80 3.46 8.33 5.50
CA ILE A 80 3.07 7.12 6.22
C ILE A 80 1.89 7.38 7.16
N ARG A 81 1.86 8.51 7.86
CA ARG A 81 0.71 8.88 8.69
C ARG A 81 -0.54 9.05 7.82
N ARG A 82 -0.44 9.73 6.68
CA ARG A 82 -1.56 9.88 5.73
C ARG A 82 -2.03 8.52 5.19
N LEU A 83 -1.10 7.63 4.85
CA LEU A 83 -1.43 6.29 4.41
C LEU A 83 -2.17 5.52 5.51
N ARG A 84 -1.75 5.60 6.78
CA ARG A 84 -2.48 4.97 7.90
C ARG A 84 -3.91 5.46 8.02
N TYR A 85 -4.14 6.76 7.88
CA TYR A 85 -5.51 7.30 7.83
C TYR A 85 -6.29 6.74 6.64
N GLY A 86 -5.67 6.66 5.47
CA GLY A 86 -6.26 6.02 4.29
C GLY A 86 -6.64 4.56 4.53
N LEU A 87 -5.79 3.77 5.18
CA LEU A 87 -6.00 2.36 5.50
C LEU A 87 -7.03 2.13 6.62
N PHE A 88 -7.46 3.16 7.35
CA PHE A 88 -8.34 3.00 8.50
C PHE A 88 -9.68 2.32 8.14
N GLY A 89 -9.97 1.18 8.77
CA GLY A 89 -11.18 0.40 8.48
C GLY A 89 -11.09 -0.43 7.20
N SER A 90 -9.97 -0.40 6.47
CA SER A 90 -9.67 -1.39 5.43
C SER A 90 -9.15 -2.69 6.06
N ARG A 91 -9.04 -3.74 5.24
CA ARG A 91 -8.40 -5.00 5.64
C ARG A 91 -6.89 -4.90 5.83
N PHE A 92 -6.26 -3.78 5.46
CA PHE A 92 -4.82 -3.63 5.53
C PHE A 92 -4.38 -2.85 6.76
N GLN A 93 -3.22 -3.21 7.29
CA GLN A 93 -2.56 -2.52 8.38
C GLN A 93 -1.09 -2.31 8.08
N LEU A 94 -0.58 -1.15 8.52
CA LEU A 94 0.81 -0.76 8.34
C LEU A 94 1.56 -0.83 9.67
N VAL A 95 2.46 -1.80 9.78
CA VAL A 95 3.33 -2.01 10.94
C VAL A 95 4.61 -1.20 10.76
N THR A 96 5.06 -0.55 11.82
CA THR A 96 6.38 0.11 11.85
C THR A 96 7.35 -0.80 12.56
N HIS A 97 8.48 -1.05 11.89
CA HIS A 97 9.64 -1.72 12.45
C HIS A 97 10.71 -0.66 12.71
N PRO A 98 10.90 -0.21 13.97
CA PRO A 98 11.84 0.86 14.29
C PRO A 98 13.22 0.56 13.69
N ARG A 99 13.81 1.54 12.99
CA ARG A 99 15.11 1.42 12.30
C ARG A 99 15.16 0.47 11.09
N HIS A 100 14.13 -0.33 10.84
CA HIS A 100 14.10 -1.29 9.72
C HIS A 100 13.15 -0.87 8.60
N GLY A 101 12.03 -0.21 8.90
CA GLY A 101 11.11 0.32 7.90
C GLY A 101 9.64 0.01 8.20
N TYR A 102 8.90 -0.38 7.16
CA TYR A 102 7.45 -0.56 7.23
C TYR A 102 7.02 -1.85 6.56
N GLU A 103 5.97 -2.45 7.09
CA GLU A 103 5.38 -3.67 6.55
C GLU A 103 3.87 -3.47 6.39
N LEU A 104 3.34 -3.99 5.28
CA LEU A 104 1.91 -4.09 5.06
C LEU A 104 1.47 -5.52 5.36
N VAL A 105 0.51 -5.64 6.26
CA VAL A 105 -0.11 -6.91 6.65
C VAL A 105 -1.62 -6.84 6.41
N VAL A 106 -2.23 -7.97 6.12
CA VAL A 106 -3.68 -8.13 6.16
C VAL A 106 -4.09 -8.35 7.62
N ARG A 107 -5.09 -7.59 8.08
CA ARG A 107 -5.77 -7.87 9.33
C ARG A 107 -6.46 -9.21 9.18
N GLU A 108 -6.02 -10.21 9.93
CA GLU A 108 -6.85 -11.38 10.15
C GLU A 108 -8.15 -10.90 10.77
N ASP A 109 -9.25 -11.32 10.17
CA ASP A 109 -10.59 -11.03 10.68
C ASP A 109 -10.62 -11.52 12.12
N GLN A 110 -10.66 -10.60 13.09
CA GLN A 110 -11.01 -10.95 14.46
C GLN A 110 -12.52 -11.23 14.48
N SER A 111 -12.93 -12.26 13.74
CA SER A 111 -14.24 -12.86 13.88
C SER A 111 -14.20 -13.69 15.17
N ARG A 112 -14.47 -13.02 16.29
CA ARG A 112 -14.99 -13.64 17.50
C ARG A 112 -16.46 -13.30 17.64
#